data_AF-A0A450YXH7-F1
#
_entry.id   AF-A0A450YXH7-F1
#
_cell.length_a   1.000
_cell.length_b   1.000
_cell.length_c   1.000
_cell.angle_alpha   90.00
_cell.angle_beta   90.00
_cell.angle_gamma   90.00
#
_symmetry.space_group_name_H-M   'P 1'
#
loop_
_entity.id
_entity.type
_entity.pdbx_description
1 polymer ?
#
loop_
_entity_poly.entity_id
_entity_poly.type
_entity_poly.pdbx_seq_one_letter_code
_entity_poly.pdbx_strand_id
1 'polypeptide(L)'
;MRVFITTIFILLSPIMGHALQHEYPDYSDQIPKDYTGKKFRLSQDYPSSIPSTPKRPWENIDFTKDPNRYLRIVRKYIYEGMREADWEVDRNDVRKWYHVPWMHVGGNPREFIHGMTRERDLNPGELGPTQTQGIQNWAVGFYNDYGGYTIGQVWKNPAKPDPASARFPIGTVVAKVLFTAATIDHIPALEGTVEWQANINATTDKDSPKEIQTLRLLQMDFGVRDARANGTTGWVLGTFVYDKRANGVDGWDKMVPVGLMWGNDPSITPTDIANGATLQETFLNPDAPDYAKNRLGWAGRLNGPVDDPESACLSCHSTAQWRPKAPMTPTGTEQERLRWFRNLKSGQTFTEGEISLDYSLQFAISIRNFFDSDLNPAIRPELRSTPQSEREKHAQEGIEHFDLGHPVER
;
A
#
# COMPACT_ATOMS: atom_id res chain seq x y z
N MET A 1 -62.54 7.28 -42.40
CA MET A 1 -61.46 6.44 -41.83
C MET A 1 -60.97 7.10 -40.54
N ARG A 2 -61.28 6.53 -39.37
CA ARG A 2 -60.73 6.96 -38.08
C ARG A 2 -59.46 6.14 -37.83
N VAL A 3 -58.31 6.81 -37.73
CA VAL A 3 -57.02 6.19 -37.43
C VAL A 3 -56.88 6.14 -35.91
N PHE A 4 -56.81 4.94 -35.35
CA PHE A 4 -56.44 4.73 -33.95
C PHE A 4 -54.91 4.74 -33.84
N ILE A 5 -54.37 5.66 -33.03
CA ILE A 5 -52.98 5.67 -32.62
C ILE A 5 -52.90 4.86 -31.32
N THR A 6 -52.27 3.70 -31.38
CA THR A 6 -52.00 2.86 -30.21
C THR A 6 -50.68 3.31 -29.59
N THR A 7 -50.74 3.96 -28.43
CA THR A 7 -49.57 4.34 -27.64
C THR A 7 -49.01 3.11 -26.94
N ILE A 8 -47.82 2.65 -27.35
CA ILE A 8 -47.08 1.58 -26.66
C ILE A 8 -46.34 2.19 -25.47
N PHE A 9 -46.76 1.88 -24.26
CA PHE A 9 -45.99 2.15 -23.04
C PHE A 9 -44.91 1.07 -22.89
N ILE A 10 -43.66 1.42 -23.13
CA ILE A 10 -42.51 0.59 -22.77
C ILE A 10 -42.27 0.78 -21.26
N LEU A 11 -42.66 -0.21 -20.47
CA LEU A 11 -42.27 -0.34 -19.07
C LEU A 11 -40.76 -0.61 -19.01
N LEU A 12 -39.97 0.44 -18.83
CA LEU A 12 -38.58 0.33 -18.41
C LEU A 12 -38.58 -0.09 -16.94
N SER A 13 -38.45 -1.39 -16.68
CA SER A 13 -38.10 -1.88 -15.35
C SER A 13 -36.76 -1.27 -14.94
N PRO A 14 -36.65 -0.57 -13.80
CA PRO A 14 -35.36 -0.17 -13.29
C PRO A 14 -34.58 -1.45 -13.01
N ILE A 15 -33.40 -1.57 -13.63
CA ILE A 15 -32.40 -2.56 -13.23
C ILE A 15 -32.06 -2.19 -11.79
N MET A 16 -32.68 -2.86 -10.82
CA MET A 16 -32.18 -2.92 -9.46
C MET A 16 -30.78 -3.51 -9.56
N GLY A 17 -29.78 -2.64 -9.58
CA GLY A 17 -28.40 -3.02 -9.31
C GLY A 17 -28.43 -3.76 -7.98
N HIS A 18 -28.30 -5.08 -8.03
CA HIS A 18 -28.08 -5.85 -6.82
C HIS A 18 -26.73 -5.34 -6.31
N ALA A 19 -26.75 -4.57 -5.23
CA ALA A 19 -25.53 -4.31 -4.47
C ALA A 19 -24.94 -5.69 -4.19
N LEU A 20 -23.75 -5.95 -4.74
CA LEU A 20 -23.04 -7.20 -4.46
C LEU A 20 -22.97 -7.33 -2.93
N GLN A 21 -23.27 -8.51 -2.43
CA GLN A 21 -23.16 -8.81 -1.01
C GLN A 21 -21.76 -8.38 -0.56
N HIS A 22 -21.67 -7.60 0.52
CA HIS A 22 -20.39 -7.17 1.06
C HIS A 22 -19.63 -8.42 1.54
N GLU A 23 -18.63 -8.88 0.77
CA GLU A 23 -18.02 -10.20 0.93
C GLU A 23 -16.90 -10.21 1.97
N TYR A 24 -16.18 -9.10 2.11
CA TYR A 24 -15.02 -8.97 3.00
C TYR A 24 -15.27 -7.95 4.11
N PRO A 25 -14.84 -8.22 5.36
CA PRO A 25 -14.95 -7.25 6.45
C PRO A 25 -14.11 -5.98 6.23
N ASP A 26 -14.67 -4.86 6.67
CA ASP A 26 -14.03 -3.54 6.65
C ASP A 26 -12.83 -3.45 7.60
N TYR A 27 -13.03 -3.85 8.85
CA TYR A 27 -12.08 -3.80 9.97
C TYR A 27 -12.47 -4.82 11.06
N SER A 28 -11.58 -5.07 12.03
CA SER A 28 -11.86 -5.91 13.22
C SER A 28 -11.71 -5.17 14.55
N ASP A 29 -11.41 -3.87 14.49
CA ASP A 29 -11.29 -3.01 15.67
C ASP A 29 -12.57 -2.99 16.51
N GLN A 30 -12.40 -2.99 17.83
CA GLN A 30 -13.49 -2.72 18.77
C GLN A 30 -13.85 -1.24 18.71
N ILE A 31 -15.12 -0.96 18.46
CA ILE A 31 -15.63 0.41 18.39
C ILE A 31 -16.09 0.83 19.79
N PRO A 32 -15.65 1.98 20.32
CA PRO A 32 -16.21 2.54 21.55
C PRO A 32 -17.73 2.67 21.46
N LYS A 33 -18.45 2.28 22.53
CA LYS A 33 -19.93 2.18 22.51
C LYS A 33 -20.63 3.52 22.23
N ASP A 34 -19.98 4.62 22.59
CA ASP A 34 -20.44 6.00 22.43
C ASP A 34 -19.96 6.66 21.12
N TYR A 35 -19.18 5.95 20.29
CA TYR A 35 -18.70 6.49 19.02
C TYR A 35 -19.84 6.58 17.99
N THR A 36 -20.08 7.81 17.52
CA THR A 36 -21.14 8.14 16.53
C THR A 36 -20.59 8.69 15.21
N GLY A 37 -19.26 8.77 15.07
CA GLY A 37 -18.61 9.27 13.86
C GLY A 37 -18.66 8.28 12.69
N LYS A 38 -17.96 8.64 11.60
CA LYS A 38 -17.87 7.80 10.41
C LYS A 38 -17.11 6.51 10.68
N LYS A 39 -17.44 5.47 9.91
CA LYS A 39 -16.79 4.17 9.98
C LYS A 39 -16.31 3.85 8.58
N PHE A 40 -15.09 3.35 8.50
CA PHE A 40 -14.49 2.94 7.25
C PHE A 40 -15.35 1.90 6.56
N ARG A 41 -15.52 2.06 5.24
CA ARG A 41 -16.14 1.09 4.36
C ARG A 41 -15.15 0.67 3.28
N LEU A 42 -14.97 -0.64 3.15
CA LEU A 42 -14.14 -1.24 2.13
C LEU A 42 -14.82 -1.10 0.77
N SER A 43 -14.28 -0.23 -0.07
CA SER A 43 -14.55 -0.25 -1.52
C SER A 43 -14.09 -1.57 -2.14
N GLN A 44 -15.04 -2.49 -2.36
CA GLN A 44 -14.79 -3.87 -2.79
C GLN A 44 -15.64 -4.33 -3.99
N ASP A 45 -16.33 -3.40 -4.67
CA ASP A 45 -17.13 -3.70 -5.87
C ASP A 45 -16.23 -3.82 -7.12
N TYR A 46 -15.29 -4.77 -7.09
CA TYR A 46 -14.22 -4.88 -8.08
C TYR A 46 -14.73 -5.12 -9.51
N PRO A 47 -14.17 -4.44 -10.54
CA PRO A 47 -14.54 -4.67 -11.93
C PRO A 47 -14.29 -6.12 -12.39
N SER A 48 -15.27 -6.72 -13.06
CA SER A 48 -15.16 -8.08 -13.63
C SER A 48 -14.42 -8.14 -14.97
N SER A 49 -14.20 -6.99 -15.61
CA SER A 49 -13.50 -6.83 -16.89
C SER A 49 -12.54 -5.65 -16.82
N ILE A 50 -11.44 -5.70 -17.59
CA ILE A 50 -10.46 -4.61 -17.66
C ILE A 50 -11.19 -3.32 -18.10
N PRO A 51 -11.14 -2.24 -17.32
CA PRO A 51 -11.76 -0.97 -17.69
C PRO A 51 -11.21 -0.42 -18.99
N SER A 52 -12.07 0.22 -19.77
CA SER A 52 -11.72 0.89 -21.03
C SER A 52 -11.80 2.40 -20.87
N THR A 53 -10.93 2.97 -20.03
CA THR A 53 -10.83 4.43 -19.90
C THR A 53 -10.10 4.99 -21.13
N PRO A 54 -10.75 5.84 -21.96
CA PRO A 54 -10.26 6.11 -23.32
C PRO A 54 -8.90 6.79 -23.41
N LYS A 55 -8.50 7.58 -22.39
CA LYS A 55 -7.20 8.26 -22.32
C LYS A 55 -6.79 8.49 -20.87
N ARG A 56 -5.58 8.10 -20.51
CA ARG A 56 -5.00 8.37 -19.18
C ARG A 56 -4.18 9.66 -19.25
N PRO A 57 -4.35 10.61 -18.32
CA PRO A 57 -3.86 11.98 -18.52
C PRO A 57 -2.33 12.10 -18.56
N TRP A 58 -1.58 11.10 -18.09
CA TRP A 58 -0.11 11.07 -18.10
C TRP A 58 0.52 10.39 -19.34
N GLU A 59 -0.27 9.79 -20.24
CA GLU A 59 0.24 8.98 -21.36
C GLU A 59 1.16 9.73 -22.32
N ASN A 60 0.94 11.03 -22.47
CA ASN A 60 1.72 11.88 -23.39
C ASN A 60 2.85 12.65 -22.68
N ILE A 61 3.13 12.35 -21.41
CA ILE A 61 4.16 13.03 -20.63
C ILE A 61 5.30 12.07 -20.38
N ASP A 62 6.43 12.28 -21.04
CA ASP A 62 7.66 11.51 -20.81
C ASP A 62 8.20 11.84 -19.42
N PHE A 63 8.00 10.93 -18.45
CA PHE A 63 8.41 11.14 -17.06
C PHE A 63 9.92 11.25 -16.89
N THR A 64 10.72 10.80 -17.87
CA THR A 64 12.19 10.93 -17.82
C THR A 64 12.66 12.33 -18.23
N LYS A 65 11.83 13.08 -18.97
CA LYS A 65 12.16 14.43 -19.48
C LYS A 65 11.39 15.54 -18.79
N ASP A 66 10.15 15.28 -18.38
CA ASP A 66 9.30 16.24 -17.65
C ASP A 66 8.67 15.58 -16.41
N PRO A 67 9.49 15.15 -15.44
CA PRO A 67 9.02 14.44 -14.24
C PRO A 67 8.08 15.32 -13.41
N ASN A 68 8.33 16.62 -13.33
CA ASN A 68 7.50 17.56 -12.58
C ASN A 68 6.08 17.66 -13.15
N ARG A 69 5.91 17.70 -14.48
CA ARG A 69 4.57 17.67 -15.07
C ARG A 69 3.89 16.32 -14.88
N TYR A 70 4.64 15.22 -14.96
CA TYR A 70 4.11 13.88 -14.69
C TYR A 70 3.55 13.78 -13.27
N LEU A 71 4.36 14.17 -12.26
CA LEU A 71 3.96 14.25 -10.85
C LEU A 71 2.68 15.07 -10.66
N ARG A 72 2.64 16.31 -11.17
CA ARG A 72 1.45 17.17 -11.04
C ARG A 72 0.20 16.53 -11.64
N ILE A 73 0.32 15.86 -12.78
CA ILE A 73 -0.81 15.25 -13.48
C ILE A 73 -1.30 13.98 -12.77
N VAL A 74 -0.39 13.16 -12.24
CA VAL A 74 -0.79 11.99 -11.44
C VAL A 74 -1.44 12.43 -10.12
N ARG A 75 -0.90 13.44 -9.43
CA ARG A 75 -1.55 14.01 -8.23
C ARG A 75 -2.96 14.52 -8.54
N LYS A 76 -3.13 15.27 -9.63
CA LYS A 76 -4.45 15.73 -10.09
C LYS A 76 -5.39 14.55 -10.39
N TYR A 77 -4.87 13.49 -10.99
CA TYR A 77 -5.66 12.27 -11.22
C TYR A 77 -6.13 11.65 -9.90
N ILE A 78 -5.22 11.49 -8.93
CA ILE A 78 -5.54 10.93 -7.60
C ILE A 78 -6.60 11.78 -6.89
N TYR A 79 -6.50 13.10 -6.96
CA TYR A 79 -7.37 14.03 -6.20
C TYR A 79 -8.78 14.19 -6.79
N GLU A 80 -9.02 13.79 -8.02
CA GLU A 80 -10.31 14.05 -8.67
C GLU A 80 -11.46 13.32 -7.95
N GLY A 81 -12.40 14.10 -7.41
CA GLY A 81 -13.54 13.62 -6.62
C GLY A 81 -13.23 13.25 -5.16
N MET A 82 -11.96 13.30 -4.73
CA MET A 82 -11.59 12.87 -3.37
C MET A 82 -12.05 13.86 -2.29
N ARG A 83 -12.05 15.16 -2.58
CA ARG A 83 -12.47 16.17 -1.60
C ARG A 83 -13.98 16.13 -1.37
N GLU A 84 -14.73 15.98 -2.45
CA GLU A 84 -16.19 15.83 -2.44
C GLU A 84 -16.61 14.55 -1.70
N ALA A 85 -15.78 13.51 -1.78
CA ALA A 85 -15.98 12.24 -1.08
C ALA A 85 -15.40 12.22 0.35
N ASP A 86 -14.87 13.33 0.89
CA ASP A 86 -14.16 13.38 2.18
C ASP A 86 -13.08 12.29 2.34
N TRP A 87 -12.40 11.98 1.23
CA TRP A 87 -11.42 10.90 1.10
C TRP A 87 -11.94 9.50 1.47
N GLU A 88 -13.25 9.30 1.53
CA GLU A 88 -13.92 8.00 1.57
C GLU A 88 -14.03 7.46 0.13
N VAL A 89 -13.05 6.66 -0.29
CA VAL A 89 -12.87 6.34 -1.71
C VAL A 89 -14.00 5.48 -2.31
N ASP A 90 -14.79 4.79 -1.48
CA ASP A 90 -16.01 4.07 -1.90
C ASP A 90 -17.14 5.02 -2.33
N ARG A 91 -17.06 6.29 -1.91
CA ARG A 91 -18.04 7.35 -2.21
C ARG A 91 -17.60 8.31 -3.31
N ASN A 92 -16.42 8.09 -3.91
CA ASN A 92 -15.97 8.92 -5.02
C ASN A 92 -16.79 8.60 -6.28
N ASP A 93 -17.57 9.57 -6.72
CA ASP A 93 -18.44 9.45 -7.90
C ASP A 93 -17.78 9.91 -9.21
N VAL A 94 -16.58 10.50 -9.13
CA VAL A 94 -15.84 10.95 -10.31
C VAL A 94 -14.87 9.86 -10.79
N ARG A 95 -14.12 9.25 -9.87
CA ARG A 95 -13.27 8.09 -10.14
C ARG A 95 -13.53 6.99 -9.13
N LYS A 96 -13.68 5.76 -9.62
CA LYS A 96 -13.79 4.59 -8.77
C LYS A 96 -12.41 4.14 -8.30
N TRP A 97 -12.33 3.88 -6.99
CA TRP A 97 -11.14 3.46 -6.27
C TRP A 97 -11.48 2.28 -5.37
N TYR A 98 -10.53 1.40 -5.15
CA TYR A 98 -10.74 0.08 -4.55
C TYR A 98 -9.66 -0.25 -3.54
N HIS A 99 -10.05 -0.98 -2.50
CA HIS A 99 -9.12 -1.43 -1.47
C HIS A 99 -8.81 -2.92 -1.64
N VAL A 100 -7.63 -3.36 -1.20
CA VAL A 100 -7.31 -4.79 -1.09
C VAL A 100 -8.05 -5.38 0.13
N PRO A 101 -8.73 -6.54 0.06
CA PRO A 101 -9.44 -7.11 1.21
C PRO A 101 -8.47 -7.75 2.21
N TRP A 102 -8.98 -8.35 3.29
CA TRP A 102 -8.16 -9.12 4.28
C TRP A 102 -7.05 -8.35 5.00
N MET A 103 -7.10 -7.01 4.99
CA MET A 103 -6.25 -6.16 5.84
C MET A 103 -6.91 -5.77 7.17
N HIS A 104 -8.13 -6.26 7.44
CA HIS A 104 -8.87 -6.02 8.68
C HIS A 104 -8.30 -6.79 9.89
N VAL A 105 -7.43 -7.78 9.64
CA VAL A 105 -6.79 -8.66 10.63
C VAL A 105 -5.26 -8.70 10.43
N GLY A 106 -4.56 -9.44 11.29
CA GLY A 106 -3.11 -9.64 11.24
C GLY A 106 -2.34 -8.63 12.09
N GLY A 107 -1.04 -8.49 11.85
CA GLY A 107 -0.15 -7.73 12.73
C GLY A 107 -0.37 -6.21 12.74
N ASN A 108 -0.93 -5.63 11.67
CA ASN A 108 -1.24 -4.20 11.57
C ASN A 108 -2.65 -4.03 10.97
N PRO A 109 -3.72 -4.42 11.68
CA PRO A 109 -5.07 -4.44 11.13
C PRO A 109 -5.59 -3.02 10.90
N ARG A 110 -6.53 -2.87 9.98
CA ARG A 110 -7.23 -1.61 9.73
C ARG A 110 -7.88 -1.05 10.99
N GLU A 111 -7.65 0.23 11.25
CA GLU A 111 -8.47 0.98 12.21
C GLU A 111 -9.85 1.33 11.63
N PHE A 112 -10.84 1.50 12.50
CA PHE A 112 -12.25 1.50 12.07
C PHE A 112 -12.76 2.82 11.48
N ILE A 113 -12.03 3.94 11.57
CA ILE A 113 -12.53 5.26 11.16
C ILE A 113 -12.20 5.54 9.69
N HIS A 114 -10.95 5.34 9.28
CA HIS A 114 -10.43 5.61 7.94
C HIS A 114 -9.86 4.37 7.24
N GLY A 115 -9.84 3.21 7.90
CA GLY A 115 -9.33 1.96 7.33
C GLY A 115 -7.81 1.95 7.19
N MET A 116 -7.11 2.77 7.99
CA MET A 116 -5.66 2.85 7.94
C MET A 116 -5.00 1.66 8.62
N THR A 117 -3.87 1.20 8.08
CA THR A 117 -3.00 0.20 8.72
C THR A 117 -1.76 0.88 9.28
N ARG A 118 -1.24 0.40 10.41
CA ARG A 118 0.00 0.88 11.00
C ARG A 118 1.19 0.60 10.08
N GLU A 119 1.99 1.64 9.85
CA GLU A 119 3.23 1.62 9.09
C GLU A 119 4.43 1.53 10.05
N ARG A 120 5.65 1.72 9.54
CA ARG A 120 6.86 1.75 10.37
C ARG A 120 6.77 2.87 11.40
N ASP A 121 7.13 2.57 12.65
CA ASP A 121 7.34 3.59 13.66
C ASP A 121 8.68 4.28 13.42
N LEU A 122 8.70 5.60 13.59
CA LEU A 122 9.91 6.40 13.48
C LEU A 122 10.65 6.41 14.80
N ASN A 123 11.96 6.24 14.76
CA ASN A 123 12.84 6.45 15.91
C ASN A 123 13.02 7.96 16.18
N PRO A 124 13.39 8.37 17.40
CA PRO A 124 13.72 9.76 17.70
C PRO A 124 14.74 10.33 16.70
N GLY A 125 14.52 11.59 16.30
CA GLY A 125 15.39 12.31 15.37
C GLY A 125 15.17 12.04 13.89
N GLU A 126 14.38 11.03 13.50
CA GLU A 126 14.25 10.63 12.10
C GLU A 126 13.58 11.70 11.22
N LEU A 127 12.55 12.40 11.69
CA LEU A 127 11.92 13.50 10.95
C LEU A 127 12.46 14.89 11.32
N GLY A 128 13.45 14.94 12.23
CA GLY A 128 14.12 16.17 12.63
C GLY A 128 14.53 16.16 14.11
N PRO A 129 15.42 17.09 14.52
CA PRO A 129 16.02 17.10 15.84
C PRO A 129 15.03 17.37 17.00
N THR A 130 13.86 17.96 16.70
CA THR A 130 12.79 18.22 17.68
C THR A 130 11.95 16.98 18.00
N GLN A 131 12.05 15.93 17.19
CA GLN A 131 11.43 14.64 17.47
C GLN A 131 12.25 13.89 18.53
N THR A 132 11.84 13.98 19.80
CA THR A 132 12.54 13.31 20.91
C THR A 132 11.96 11.93 21.26
N GLN A 133 10.83 11.55 20.65
CA GLN A 133 10.11 10.31 20.94
C GLN A 133 9.90 9.47 19.68
N GLY A 134 9.60 8.18 19.89
CA GLY A 134 9.14 7.31 18.82
C GLY A 134 7.76 7.74 18.33
N ILE A 135 7.50 7.64 17.02
CA ILE A 135 6.25 8.13 16.41
C ILE A 135 5.61 7.06 15.55
N GLN A 136 4.32 6.80 15.78
CA GLN A 136 3.52 5.93 14.94
C GLN A 136 3.10 6.62 13.63
N ASN A 137 3.03 5.84 12.56
CA ASN A 137 2.53 6.28 11.27
C ASN A 137 1.49 5.30 10.76
N TRP A 138 0.51 5.80 10.01
CA TRP A 138 -0.65 5.05 9.59
C TRP A 138 -1.02 5.43 8.16
N ALA A 139 -1.46 4.46 7.37
CA ALA A 139 -1.72 4.67 5.96
C ALA A 139 -2.95 3.96 5.46
N VAL A 140 -3.61 4.55 4.47
CA VAL A 140 -4.63 3.87 3.66
C VAL A 140 -4.24 3.92 2.20
N GLY A 141 -4.20 2.75 1.57
CA GLY A 141 -3.84 2.56 0.16
C GLY A 141 -5.02 2.07 -0.67
N PHE A 142 -5.16 2.61 -1.86
CA PHE A 142 -6.29 2.37 -2.77
C PHE A 142 -5.83 2.36 -4.24
N TYR A 143 -6.55 1.60 -5.07
CA TYR A 143 -6.23 1.35 -6.48
C TYR A 143 -7.34 1.88 -7.37
N ASN A 144 -7.02 2.46 -8.52
CA ASN A 144 -8.04 2.83 -9.49
C ASN A 144 -8.75 1.58 -10.06
N ASP A 145 -9.77 1.79 -10.87
CA ASP A 145 -10.49 0.75 -11.62
C ASP A 145 -9.60 -0.33 -12.28
N TYR A 146 -8.48 0.05 -12.90
CA TYR A 146 -7.52 -0.90 -13.47
C TYR A 146 -6.89 -1.82 -12.42
N GLY A 147 -6.47 -1.27 -11.28
CA GLY A 147 -5.96 -2.08 -10.18
C GLY A 147 -7.06 -2.85 -9.45
N GLY A 148 -8.25 -2.25 -9.33
CA GLY A 148 -9.46 -2.90 -8.82
C GLY A 148 -9.82 -4.16 -9.59
N TYR A 149 -9.69 -4.15 -10.92
CA TYR A 149 -9.85 -5.35 -11.74
C TYR A 149 -8.89 -6.47 -11.31
N THR A 150 -7.60 -6.17 -11.13
CA THR A 150 -6.61 -7.15 -10.67
C THR A 150 -6.93 -7.67 -9.28
N ILE A 151 -7.36 -6.80 -8.35
CA ILE A 151 -7.82 -7.22 -7.03
C ILE A 151 -8.99 -8.20 -7.17
N GLY A 152 -9.98 -7.88 -7.99
CA GLY A 152 -11.12 -8.77 -8.28
C GLY A 152 -10.73 -10.09 -8.93
N GLN A 153 -9.64 -10.16 -9.72
CA GLN A 153 -9.15 -11.43 -10.27
C GLN A 153 -8.46 -12.29 -9.20
N VAL A 154 -7.60 -11.68 -8.36
CA VAL A 154 -6.97 -12.38 -7.23
C VAL A 154 -8.03 -12.93 -6.29
N TRP A 155 -9.07 -12.14 -6.01
CA TRP A 155 -10.12 -12.46 -5.04
C TRP A 155 -11.40 -13.00 -5.68
N LYS A 156 -11.35 -13.43 -6.94
CA LYS A 156 -12.51 -13.91 -7.70
C LYS A 156 -13.31 -15.01 -7.00
N ASN A 157 -12.60 -15.85 -6.24
CA ASN A 157 -13.21 -16.75 -5.27
C ASN A 157 -12.84 -16.26 -3.86
N PRO A 158 -13.79 -15.70 -3.09
CA PRO A 158 -13.52 -15.17 -1.74
C PRO A 158 -12.95 -16.20 -0.76
N ALA A 159 -13.21 -17.48 -0.99
CA ALA A 159 -12.72 -18.60 -0.17
C ALA A 159 -11.43 -19.24 -0.72
N LYS A 160 -10.91 -18.77 -1.85
CA LYS A 160 -9.68 -19.31 -2.46
C LYS A 160 -9.02 -18.24 -3.35
N PRO A 161 -8.30 -17.27 -2.77
CA PRO A 161 -7.59 -16.28 -3.56
C PRO A 161 -6.54 -16.93 -4.46
N ASP A 162 -6.32 -16.35 -5.63
CA ASP A 162 -5.30 -16.76 -6.60
C ASP A 162 -4.17 -15.73 -6.68
N PRO A 163 -3.03 -15.97 -6.00
CA PRO A 163 -1.87 -15.08 -6.06
C PRO A 163 -1.30 -14.91 -7.48
N ALA A 164 -1.46 -15.90 -8.38
CA ALA A 164 -0.91 -15.82 -9.72
C ALA A 164 -1.63 -14.79 -10.60
N SER A 165 -2.87 -14.44 -10.23
CA SER A 165 -3.68 -13.41 -10.88
C SER A 165 -3.26 -11.97 -10.51
N ALA A 166 -2.28 -11.78 -9.62
CA ALA A 166 -1.72 -10.47 -9.29
C ALA A 166 -0.87 -9.91 -10.45
N ARG A 167 -1.55 -9.48 -11.52
CA ARG A 167 -0.97 -8.89 -12.73
C ARG A 167 -1.70 -7.60 -13.01
N PHE A 168 -1.04 -6.47 -12.78
CA PHE A 168 -1.66 -5.17 -12.93
C PHE A 168 -1.61 -4.72 -14.40
N PRO A 169 -2.75 -4.39 -15.03
CA PRO A 169 -2.74 -3.86 -16.38
C PRO A 169 -2.08 -2.47 -16.41
N ILE A 170 -1.50 -2.13 -17.57
CA ILE A 170 -0.98 -0.77 -17.82
C ILE A 170 -2.11 0.22 -17.54
N GLY A 171 -1.80 1.31 -16.84
CA GLY A 171 -2.77 2.31 -16.40
C GLY A 171 -3.29 2.11 -14.99
N THR A 172 -2.92 1.00 -14.33
CA THR A 172 -3.10 0.88 -12.89
C THR A 172 -2.42 2.04 -12.19
N VAL A 173 -3.16 2.70 -11.31
CA VAL A 173 -2.66 3.66 -10.34
C VAL A 173 -2.99 3.13 -8.96
N VAL A 174 -1.96 2.97 -8.14
CA VAL A 174 -2.09 2.81 -6.69
C VAL A 174 -1.68 4.12 -6.05
N ALA A 175 -2.41 4.56 -5.03
CA ALA A 175 -2.03 5.68 -4.19
C ALA A 175 -2.19 5.28 -2.72
N LYS A 176 -1.36 5.87 -1.87
CA LYS A 176 -1.33 5.63 -0.43
C LYS A 176 -1.14 6.95 0.28
N VAL A 177 -2.09 7.36 1.10
CA VAL A 177 -1.93 8.55 1.96
C VAL A 177 -1.45 8.11 3.34
N LEU A 178 -0.44 8.81 3.85
CA LEU A 178 0.23 8.51 5.12
C LEU A 178 0.05 9.67 6.09
N PHE A 179 -0.38 9.30 7.29
CA PHE A 179 -0.56 10.18 8.43
C PHE A 179 0.40 9.78 9.55
N THR A 180 0.80 10.77 10.35
CA THR A 180 1.73 10.59 11.46
C THR A 180 1.10 11.05 12.78
N ALA A 181 1.42 10.36 13.87
CA ALA A 181 1.09 10.80 15.23
C ALA A 181 2.01 11.94 15.72
N ALA A 182 2.96 12.40 14.89
CA ALA A 182 3.78 13.56 15.22
C ALA A 182 2.92 14.80 15.51
N THR A 183 3.24 15.50 16.60
CA THR A 183 2.69 16.83 16.87
C THR A 183 3.47 17.88 16.09
N ILE A 184 2.92 19.09 16.02
CA ILE A 184 3.64 20.24 15.45
C ILE A 184 4.85 20.63 16.30
N ASP A 185 4.92 20.25 17.57
CA ASP A 185 6.11 20.46 18.40
C ASP A 185 7.23 19.47 18.03
N HIS A 186 6.86 18.22 17.69
CA HIS A 186 7.82 17.25 17.16
C HIS A 186 8.31 17.67 15.77
N ILE A 187 7.40 18.15 14.90
CA ILE A 187 7.70 18.53 13.51
C ILE A 187 6.96 19.82 13.15
N PRO A 188 7.57 21.00 13.39
CA PRO A 188 6.95 22.30 13.09
C PRO A 188 6.60 22.52 11.61
N ALA A 189 7.17 21.72 10.70
CA ALA A 189 6.84 21.75 9.28
C ALA A 189 5.41 21.23 8.99
N LEU A 190 4.78 20.50 9.91
CA LEU A 190 3.41 19.96 9.76
C LEU A 190 2.31 20.94 10.18
N GLU A 191 2.67 22.12 10.66
CA GLU A 191 1.69 23.16 10.99
C GLU A 191 0.75 23.45 9.81
N GLY A 192 -0.57 23.38 10.06
CA GLY A 192 -1.62 23.62 9.06
C GLY A 192 -1.89 22.46 8.09
N THR A 193 -1.30 21.28 8.32
CA THR A 193 -1.63 20.08 7.53
C THR A 193 -3.03 19.53 7.85
N VAL A 194 -3.48 18.57 7.06
CA VAL A 194 -4.75 17.87 7.27
C VAL A 194 -4.66 17.00 8.51
N GLU A 195 -5.70 17.05 9.35
CA GLU A 195 -5.80 16.24 10.56
C GLU A 195 -6.96 15.25 10.45
N TRP A 196 -6.71 13.99 10.83
CA TRP A 196 -7.72 12.93 10.95
C TRP A 196 -7.72 12.36 12.37
N GLN A 197 -8.90 12.01 12.87
CA GLN A 197 -9.02 11.21 14.09
C GLN A 197 -8.98 9.73 13.70
N ALA A 198 -8.11 8.94 14.32
CA ALA A 198 -7.94 7.52 14.02
C ALA A 198 -7.81 6.70 15.31
N ASN A 199 -8.33 5.47 15.29
CA ASN A 199 -8.21 4.56 16.43
C ASN A 199 -6.88 3.82 16.40
N ILE A 200 -5.87 4.35 17.09
CA ILE A 200 -4.49 3.85 17.05
C ILE A 200 -4.02 3.42 18.42
N ASN A 201 -2.91 2.67 18.50
CA ASN A 201 -2.33 2.29 19.79
C ASN A 201 -1.99 3.54 20.62
N ALA A 202 -2.25 3.51 21.93
CA ALA A 202 -1.96 4.61 22.86
C ALA A 202 -0.48 5.00 22.87
N THR A 203 0.42 4.05 22.60
CA THR A 203 1.87 4.29 22.48
C THR A 203 2.44 3.54 21.27
N THR A 204 3.75 3.70 21.02
CA THR A 204 4.46 2.88 20.03
C THR A 204 4.53 1.39 20.39
N ASP A 205 4.09 0.98 21.58
CA ASP A 205 3.87 -0.44 21.88
C ASP A 205 2.61 -0.94 21.14
N LYS A 206 2.75 -2.00 20.33
CA LYS A 206 1.64 -2.60 19.57
C LYS A 206 0.61 -3.29 20.45
N ASP A 207 0.99 -3.67 21.66
CA ASP A 207 0.11 -4.32 22.64
C ASP A 207 -0.62 -3.29 23.52
N SER A 208 -0.26 -2.01 23.42
CA SER A 208 -0.98 -0.94 24.12
C SER A 208 -2.42 -0.83 23.61
N PRO A 209 -3.39 -0.48 24.48
CA PRO A 209 -4.79 -0.33 24.07
C PRO A 209 -4.90 0.73 22.97
N LYS A 210 -5.87 0.56 22.08
CA LYS A 210 -6.17 1.58 21.08
C LYS A 210 -7.06 2.68 21.67
N GLU A 211 -6.82 3.90 21.23
CA GLU A 211 -7.63 5.08 21.51
C GLU A 211 -7.67 6.00 20.29
N ILE A 212 -8.69 6.87 20.25
CA ILE A 212 -8.85 7.82 19.16
C ILE A 212 -7.86 8.97 19.36
N GLN A 213 -6.93 9.14 18.42
CA GLN A 213 -5.93 10.20 18.43
C GLN A 213 -5.92 10.98 17.12
N THR A 214 -5.39 12.20 17.19
CA THR A 214 -5.21 13.07 16.03
C THR A 214 -3.93 12.69 15.29
N LEU A 215 -4.07 12.35 14.01
CA LEU A 215 -2.94 12.15 13.09
C LEU A 215 -2.89 13.28 12.05
N ARG A 216 -1.70 13.52 11.52
CA ARG A 216 -1.39 14.61 10.57
C ARG A 216 -0.92 14.07 9.24
N LEU A 217 -1.47 14.57 8.13
CA LEU A 217 -1.02 14.21 6.79
C LEU A 217 0.44 14.60 6.61
N LEU A 218 1.26 13.62 6.24
CA LEU A 218 2.72 13.76 6.11
C LEU A 218 3.17 13.47 4.68
N GLN A 219 2.63 12.41 4.10
CA GLN A 219 3.16 11.77 2.89
C GLN A 219 2.03 11.21 2.03
N MET A 220 2.23 11.18 0.72
CA MET A 220 1.39 10.43 -0.21
C MET A 220 2.29 9.76 -1.26
N ASP A 221 2.26 8.43 -1.29
CA ASP A 221 2.96 7.65 -2.31
C ASP A 221 2.00 7.23 -3.40
N PHE A 222 2.56 6.95 -4.57
CA PHE A 222 1.81 6.34 -5.65
C PHE A 222 2.69 5.46 -6.52
N GLY A 223 2.05 4.57 -7.27
CA GLY A 223 2.65 3.78 -8.33
C GLY A 223 1.76 3.81 -9.56
N VAL A 224 2.36 3.99 -10.74
CA VAL A 224 1.68 3.89 -12.02
C VAL A 224 2.30 2.76 -12.83
N ARG A 225 1.46 1.80 -13.26
CA ARG A 225 1.88 0.80 -14.23
C ARG A 225 1.96 1.47 -15.59
N ASP A 226 3.16 1.83 -16.02
CA ASP A 226 3.41 2.55 -17.26
C ASP A 226 4.27 1.69 -18.21
N ALA A 227 3.80 1.49 -19.44
CA ALA A 227 4.49 0.68 -20.43
C ALA A 227 5.86 1.25 -20.82
N ARG A 228 6.04 2.58 -20.69
CA ARG A 228 7.31 3.25 -21.02
C ARG A 228 8.42 2.92 -20.01
N ALA A 229 8.06 2.42 -18.82
CA ALA A 229 8.99 1.87 -17.85
C ALA A 229 9.29 0.37 -18.06
N ASN A 230 8.75 -0.30 -19.10
CA ASN A 230 8.96 -1.75 -19.30
C ASN A 230 10.43 -2.14 -19.58
N GLY A 231 11.27 -1.18 -19.97
CA GLY A 231 12.71 -1.39 -20.10
C GLY A 231 13.41 -1.67 -18.77
N THR A 232 12.81 -1.24 -17.66
CA THR A 232 13.29 -1.40 -16.30
C THR A 232 12.32 -2.28 -15.49
N THR A 233 11.35 -1.68 -14.81
CA THR A 233 10.44 -2.37 -13.87
C THR A 233 9.00 -2.47 -14.39
N GLY A 234 8.62 -1.61 -15.33
CA GLY A 234 7.22 -1.40 -15.74
C GLY A 234 6.41 -0.52 -14.78
N TRP A 235 7.02 -0.05 -13.69
CA TRP A 235 6.37 0.78 -12.68
C TRP A 235 7.10 2.10 -12.51
N VAL A 236 6.33 3.18 -12.47
CA VAL A 236 6.81 4.51 -12.06
C VAL A 236 6.25 4.79 -10.67
N LEU A 237 7.12 4.83 -9.66
CA LEU A 237 6.74 5.15 -8.29
C LEU A 237 7.09 6.60 -8.00
N GLY A 238 6.30 7.23 -7.14
CA GLY A 238 6.52 8.62 -6.74
C GLY A 238 6.01 8.89 -5.34
N THR A 239 6.55 9.94 -4.74
CA THR A 239 6.21 10.38 -3.39
C THR A 239 5.96 11.88 -3.38
N PHE A 240 4.92 12.28 -2.65
CA PHE A 240 4.64 13.65 -2.24
C PHE A 240 4.70 13.75 -0.72
N VAL A 241 5.00 14.93 -0.21
CA VAL A 241 5.03 15.24 1.22
C VAL A 241 4.39 16.59 1.48
N TYR A 242 3.86 16.79 2.68
CA TYR A 242 3.31 18.09 3.06
C TYR A 242 4.42 19.14 3.23
N ASP A 243 4.24 20.32 2.67
CA ASP A 243 5.12 21.45 2.94
C ASP A 243 4.30 22.70 3.22
N LYS A 244 4.34 23.19 4.47
CA LYS A 244 3.58 24.38 4.87
C LYS A 244 3.90 25.64 4.05
N ARG A 245 5.09 25.70 3.44
CA ARG A 245 5.55 26.80 2.57
C ARG A 245 4.86 26.80 1.22
N ALA A 246 4.25 25.69 0.80
CA ALA A 246 3.57 25.58 -0.47
C ALA A 246 2.25 26.37 -0.47
N ASN A 247 1.89 26.88 -1.64
CA ASN A 247 0.61 27.54 -1.87
C ASN A 247 -0.52 26.51 -2.04
N GLY A 248 -1.71 26.83 -1.58
CA GLY A 248 -2.87 25.94 -1.65
C GLY A 248 -4.05 26.44 -0.83
N VAL A 249 -5.24 25.94 -1.14
CA VAL A 249 -6.45 26.27 -0.37
C VAL A 249 -6.48 25.51 0.96
N ASP A 250 -6.00 24.27 0.96
CA ASP A 250 -5.98 23.37 2.11
C ASP A 250 -4.65 22.60 2.19
N GLY A 251 -4.50 21.75 3.22
CA GLY A 251 -3.29 20.95 3.41
C GLY A 251 -3.04 19.92 2.30
N TRP A 252 -4.08 19.49 1.57
CA TRP A 252 -3.91 18.59 0.42
C TRP A 252 -3.22 19.27 -0.76
N ASP A 253 -3.54 20.54 -1.05
CA ASP A 253 -2.88 21.28 -2.12
C ASP A 253 -1.37 21.47 -1.88
N LYS A 254 -0.98 21.48 -0.60
CA LYS A 254 0.39 21.66 -0.11
C LYS A 254 1.24 20.39 -0.14
N MET A 255 0.75 19.30 -0.73
CA MET A 255 1.52 18.08 -0.96
C MET A 255 2.51 18.27 -2.12
N VAL A 256 3.76 18.64 -1.83
CA VAL A 256 4.83 18.88 -2.83
C VAL A 256 5.56 17.59 -3.20
N PRO A 257 6.09 17.45 -4.42
CA PRO A 257 6.79 16.23 -4.80
C PRO A 257 8.13 16.09 -4.08
N VAL A 258 8.46 14.86 -3.67
CA VAL A 258 9.83 14.45 -3.32
C VAL A 258 10.55 13.97 -4.56
N GLY A 259 9.90 13.17 -5.41
CA GLY A 259 10.50 12.68 -6.65
C GLY A 259 9.73 11.56 -7.33
N LEU A 260 10.35 11.01 -8.37
CA LEU A 260 9.91 9.83 -9.13
C LEU A 260 11.06 8.84 -9.27
N MET A 261 10.74 7.55 -9.32
CA MET A 261 11.68 6.52 -9.77
C MET A 261 10.97 5.55 -10.72
N TRP A 262 11.67 5.15 -11.78
CA TRP A 262 11.20 4.15 -12.75
C TRP A 262 12.17 2.98 -12.87
N GLY A 263 13.24 2.98 -12.10
CA GLY A 263 14.20 1.90 -11.94
C GLY A 263 15.00 2.08 -10.65
N ASN A 264 15.90 1.15 -10.40
CA ASN A 264 16.68 1.05 -9.17
C ASN A 264 18.19 1.32 -9.39
N ASP A 265 18.65 1.71 -10.58
CA ASP A 265 20.07 1.96 -10.88
C ASP A 265 20.96 0.80 -10.37
N PRO A 266 20.83 -0.42 -10.93
CA PRO A 266 21.20 -1.68 -10.27
C PRO A 266 22.69 -1.89 -9.97
N SER A 267 23.55 -1.01 -10.45
CA SER A 267 25.01 -1.06 -10.23
C SER A 267 25.54 0.04 -9.32
N ILE A 268 24.69 0.95 -8.82
CA ILE A 268 25.13 2.12 -8.05
C ILE A 268 25.02 1.89 -6.54
N THR A 269 26.13 2.04 -5.84
CA THR A 269 26.25 2.00 -4.37
C THR A 269 26.40 3.41 -3.78
N PRO A 270 26.23 3.59 -2.45
CA PRO A 270 26.56 4.85 -1.77
C PRO A 270 28.02 5.27 -1.99
N THR A 271 28.96 4.32 -2.02
CA THR A 271 30.36 4.59 -2.37
C THR A 271 30.49 5.22 -3.75
N ASP A 272 29.74 4.73 -4.75
CA ASP A 272 29.77 5.31 -6.10
C ASP A 272 29.23 6.74 -6.12
N ILE A 273 28.14 7.01 -5.39
CA ILE A 273 27.57 8.36 -5.25
C ILE A 273 28.57 9.31 -4.58
N ALA A 274 29.24 8.87 -3.51
CA ALA A 274 30.29 9.64 -2.86
C ALA A 274 31.47 9.95 -3.80
N ASN A 275 31.73 9.07 -4.77
CA ASN A 275 32.72 9.24 -5.82
C ASN A 275 32.20 10.00 -7.07
N GLY A 276 30.99 10.56 -7.01
CA GLY A 276 30.43 11.43 -8.04
C GLY A 276 29.54 10.73 -9.09
N ALA A 277 29.17 9.46 -8.90
CA ALA A 277 28.15 8.83 -9.73
C ALA A 277 26.79 9.52 -9.56
N THR A 278 25.94 9.41 -10.59
CA THR A 278 24.59 9.97 -10.58
C THR A 278 23.56 8.91 -10.95
N LEU A 279 22.44 8.90 -10.23
CA LEU A 279 21.29 8.03 -10.53
C LEU A 279 20.64 8.48 -11.84
N GLN A 280 20.33 7.53 -12.73
CA GLN A 280 19.71 7.76 -14.04
C GLN A 280 18.24 7.33 -14.08
N GLU A 281 17.80 6.51 -13.13
CA GLU A 281 16.45 5.94 -13.08
C GLU A 281 15.57 6.56 -11.97
N THR A 282 16.06 7.67 -11.39
CA THR A 282 15.41 8.43 -10.32
C THR A 282 15.51 9.94 -10.63
N PHE A 283 14.38 10.64 -10.45
CA PHE A 283 14.33 12.09 -10.36
C PHE A 283 13.99 12.50 -8.93
N LEU A 284 14.76 13.44 -8.37
CA LEU A 284 14.46 14.06 -7.08
C LEU A 284 14.14 15.53 -7.27
N ASN A 285 13.11 16.00 -6.60
CA ASN A 285 12.76 17.41 -6.55
C ASN A 285 13.74 18.16 -5.63
N PRO A 286 14.57 19.08 -6.16
CA PRO A 286 15.51 19.84 -5.33
C PRO A 286 14.83 20.72 -4.29
N ASP A 287 13.57 21.12 -4.54
CA ASP A 287 12.78 21.98 -3.66
C ASP A 287 12.05 21.22 -2.55
N ALA A 288 12.18 19.89 -2.47
CA ALA A 288 11.57 19.10 -1.41
C ALA A 288 12.05 19.57 -0.02
N PRO A 289 11.17 19.53 1.02
CA PRO A 289 11.53 19.96 2.37
C PRO A 289 12.62 19.07 2.96
N ASP A 290 13.46 19.64 3.84
CA ASP A 290 14.66 18.97 4.35
C ASP A 290 14.35 17.66 5.10
N TYR A 291 13.25 17.60 5.85
CA TYR A 291 12.84 16.36 6.53
C TYR A 291 12.58 15.21 5.55
N ALA A 292 12.21 15.50 4.30
CA ALA A 292 12.03 14.48 3.28
C ALA A 292 13.34 14.15 2.55
N LYS A 293 14.15 15.17 2.23
CA LYS A 293 15.46 14.97 1.59
C LYS A 293 16.43 14.17 2.47
N ASN A 294 16.37 14.36 3.78
CA ASN A 294 17.18 13.60 4.75
C ASN A 294 16.72 12.14 4.91
N ARG A 295 15.63 11.76 4.26
CA ARG A 295 14.99 10.44 4.34
C ARG A 295 14.90 9.74 2.99
N LEU A 296 15.69 10.20 2.03
CA LEU A 296 15.92 9.45 0.81
C LEU A 296 16.50 8.07 1.13
N GLY A 297 16.28 7.14 0.21
CA GLY A 297 16.68 5.76 0.33
C GLY A 297 18.17 5.55 0.08
N TRP A 298 18.56 4.28 0.09
CA TRP A 298 19.95 3.88 -0.03
C TRP A 298 20.59 4.38 -1.35
N ALA A 299 21.78 4.98 -1.21
CA ALA A 299 22.47 5.76 -2.25
C ALA A 299 21.69 6.96 -2.80
N GLY A 300 20.79 7.55 -2.01
CA GLY A 300 20.00 8.71 -2.39
C GLY A 300 18.83 8.43 -3.33
N ARG A 301 18.39 7.17 -3.48
CA ARG A 301 17.21 6.82 -4.28
C ARG A 301 15.93 7.38 -3.69
N LEU A 302 14.88 7.49 -4.49
CA LEU A 302 13.57 7.92 -3.98
C LEU A 302 13.07 6.97 -2.88
N ASN A 303 12.64 7.57 -1.78
CA ASN A 303 12.00 6.89 -0.66
C ASN A 303 11.05 7.87 0.05
N GLY A 304 10.07 7.34 0.78
CA GLY A 304 9.20 8.14 1.62
C GLY A 304 9.84 8.46 2.99
N PRO A 305 9.54 9.63 3.59
CA PRO A 305 10.05 9.99 4.91
C PRO A 305 9.84 8.94 6.02
N VAL A 306 8.70 8.23 5.97
CA VAL A 306 8.34 7.19 6.95
C VAL A 306 9.05 5.87 6.67
N ASP A 307 9.44 5.63 5.43
CA ASP A 307 10.01 4.36 5.00
C ASP A 307 11.42 4.13 5.57
N ASP A 308 11.92 2.91 5.41
CA ASP A 308 13.26 2.53 5.83
C ASP A 308 14.31 3.09 4.85
N PRO A 309 15.22 3.99 5.29
CA PRO A 309 16.22 4.61 4.42
C PRO A 309 17.25 3.61 3.88
N GLU A 310 17.33 2.40 4.45
CA GLU A 310 18.17 1.32 3.91
C GLU A 310 17.57 0.68 2.64
N SER A 311 16.34 1.04 2.26
CA SER A 311 15.68 0.58 1.04
C SER A 311 15.43 1.74 0.06
N ALA A 312 14.53 1.55 -0.89
CA ALA A 312 13.94 2.55 -1.78
C ALA A 312 12.54 2.08 -2.19
N CYS A 313 11.68 2.95 -2.72
CA CYS A 313 10.29 2.56 -3.02
C CYS A 313 10.21 1.31 -3.91
N LEU A 314 10.92 1.28 -5.05
CA LEU A 314 10.94 0.11 -5.94
C LEU A 314 11.65 -1.08 -5.30
N SER A 315 12.74 -0.87 -4.56
CA SER A 315 13.50 -1.93 -3.88
C SER A 315 12.63 -2.69 -2.87
N CYS A 316 11.98 -1.98 -1.96
CA CYS A 316 11.04 -2.53 -0.96
C CYS A 316 9.89 -3.28 -1.63
N HIS A 317 9.18 -2.63 -2.56
CA HIS A 317 8.02 -3.21 -3.21
C HIS A 317 8.37 -4.39 -4.14
N SER A 318 9.59 -4.46 -4.67
CA SER A 318 10.01 -5.58 -5.53
C SER A 318 9.96 -6.93 -4.82
N THR A 319 10.02 -6.93 -3.47
CA THR A 319 9.93 -8.13 -2.62
C THR A 319 8.50 -8.68 -2.47
N ALA A 320 7.49 -8.00 -3.01
CA ALA A 320 6.10 -8.42 -2.97
C ALA A 320 5.88 -9.76 -3.69
N GLN A 321 5.81 -10.83 -2.92
CA GLN A 321 5.62 -12.19 -3.40
C GLN A 321 4.67 -12.97 -2.49
N TRP A 322 4.03 -14.01 -3.03
CA TRP A 322 3.43 -15.03 -2.20
C TRP A 322 4.54 -15.82 -1.51
N ARG A 323 4.47 -15.96 -0.18
CA ARG A 323 5.53 -16.54 0.67
C ARG A 323 6.87 -15.80 0.53
N PRO A 324 6.93 -14.53 0.95
CA PRO A 324 8.14 -13.73 0.84
C PRO A 324 9.29 -14.38 1.62
N LYS A 325 10.40 -14.64 0.93
CA LYS A 325 11.64 -15.21 1.51
C LYS A 325 12.71 -14.16 1.79
N ALA A 326 12.61 -13.00 1.15
CA ALA A 326 13.52 -11.90 1.34
C ALA A 326 12.85 -10.80 2.16
N PRO A 327 13.56 -10.16 3.12
CA PRO A 327 13.05 -8.99 3.81
C PRO A 327 12.93 -7.79 2.85
N MET A 328 12.06 -6.83 3.20
CA MET A 328 11.92 -5.55 2.49
C MET A 328 13.16 -4.65 2.64
N THR A 329 13.83 -4.76 3.79
CA THR A 329 15.08 -4.06 4.09
C THR A 329 16.26 -4.88 3.56
N PRO A 330 17.11 -4.32 2.68
CA PRO A 330 18.31 -4.99 2.21
C PRO A 330 19.28 -5.34 3.33
N THR A 331 19.97 -6.48 3.20
CA THR A 331 20.94 -6.96 4.21
C THR A 331 22.30 -7.26 3.57
N GLY A 332 23.37 -7.22 4.36
CA GLY A 332 24.74 -7.56 3.92
C GLY A 332 25.56 -6.34 3.50
N THR A 333 26.67 -6.60 2.84
CA THR A 333 27.59 -5.60 2.28
C THR A 333 26.93 -4.77 1.17
N GLU A 334 27.49 -3.62 0.81
CA GLU A 334 26.94 -2.76 -0.26
C GLU A 334 26.71 -3.53 -1.58
N GLN A 335 27.63 -4.44 -1.94
CA GLN A 335 27.52 -5.24 -3.15
C GLN A 335 26.41 -6.29 -3.06
N GLU A 336 26.26 -6.95 -1.91
CA GLU A 336 25.17 -7.92 -1.69
C GLU A 336 23.80 -7.22 -1.72
N ARG A 337 23.73 -5.99 -1.18
CA ARG A 337 22.51 -5.19 -1.16
C ARG A 337 22.00 -4.82 -2.55
N LEU A 338 22.88 -4.73 -3.56
CA LEU A 338 22.47 -4.50 -4.97
C LEU A 338 21.47 -5.55 -5.48
N ARG A 339 21.39 -6.73 -4.86
CA ARG A 339 20.33 -7.72 -5.13
C ARG A 339 18.92 -7.14 -4.97
N TRP A 340 18.70 -6.23 -4.03
CA TRP A 340 17.41 -5.57 -3.82
C TRP A 340 17.14 -4.44 -4.82
N PHE A 341 18.20 -3.87 -5.37
CA PHE A 341 18.15 -2.77 -6.32
C PHE A 341 18.21 -3.24 -7.78
N ARG A 342 17.86 -4.51 -8.05
CA ARG A 342 17.68 -4.99 -9.43
C ARG A 342 16.41 -4.38 -10.03
N ASN A 343 16.43 -4.15 -11.34
CA ASN A 343 15.22 -3.83 -12.09
C ASN A 343 14.46 -5.13 -12.39
N LEU A 344 13.48 -5.45 -11.54
CA LEU A 344 12.58 -6.57 -11.76
C LEU A 344 11.38 -6.09 -12.57
N LYS A 345 11.11 -6.75 -13.69
CA LYS A 345 9.95 -6.42 -14.53
C LYS A 345 8.65 -6.69 -13.78
N SER A 346 7.58 -6.02 -14.16
CA SER A 346 6.22 -6.34 -13.69
C SER A 346 5.91 -7.83 -13.86
N GLY A 347 5.43 -8.45 -12.79
CA GLY A 347 5.21 -9.90 -12.71
C GLY A 347 6.48 -10.77 -12.52
N GLN A 348 7.68 -10.19 -12.53
CA GLN A 348 8.92 -10.90 -12.19
C GLN A 348 9.04 -11.07 -10.68
N THR A 349 9.59 -12.20 -10.29
CA THR A 349 9.78 -12.62 -8.91
C THR A 349 11.10 -12.12 -8.34
N PHE A 350 11.11 -11.67 -7.08
CA PHE A 350 12.34 -11.32 -6.36
C PHE A 350 13.19 -12.55 -6.03
N THR A 351 12.55 -13.55 -5.44
CA THR A 351 13.10 -14.87 -5.17
C THR A 351 12.58 -15.85 -6.21
N GLU A 352 13.50 -16.56 -6.85
CA GLU A 352 13.17 -17.59 -7.84
C GLU A 352 12.31 -18.70 -7.22
N GLY A 353 11.34 -19.20 -7.99
CA GLY A 353 10.39 -20.23 -7.55
C GLY A 353 9.17 -19.73 -6.78
N GLU A 354 9.13 -18.46 -6.37
CA GLU A 354 7.94 -17.87 -5.74
C GLU A 354 6.97 -17.27 -6.77
N ILE A 355 5.81 -16.76 -6.31
CA ILE A 355 4.84 -16.06 -7.16
C ILE A 355 4.97 -14.55 -6.93
N SER A 356 5.25 -13.79 -7.99
CA SER A 356 5.26 -12.32 -7.92
C SER A 356 3.84 -11.79 -7.69
N LEU A 357 3.73 -10.82 -6.78
CA LEU A 357 2.51 -10.04 -6.54
C LEU A 357 2.59 -8.65 -7.17
N ASP A 358 3.48 -8.50 -8.17
CA ASP A 358 3.60 -7.33 -9.05
C ASP A 358 3.66 -6.01 -8.26
N TYR A 359 4.65 -5.93 -7.37
CA TYR A 359 4.94 -4.79 -6.51
C TYR A 359 3.88 -4.46 -5.44
N SER A 360 2.83 -5.27 -5.26
CA SER A 360 1.82 -5.04 -4.20
C SER A 360 2.15 -5.76 -2.89
N LEU A 361 2.74 -5.02 -1.94
CA LEU A 361 2.92 -5.48 -0.56
C LEU A 361 1.57 -5.67 0.16
N GLN A 362 0.54 -4.92 -0.22
CA GLN A 362 -0.82 -5.13 0.30
C GLN A 362 -1.37 -6.50 -0.08
N PHE A 363 -1.14 -7.01 -1.30
CA PHE A 363 -1.47 -8.40 -1.62
C PHE A 363 -0.66 -9.39 -0.79
N ALA A 364 0.64 -9.15 -0.56
CA ALA A 364 1.44 -10.05 0.27
C ALA A 364 0.87 -10.19 1.68
N ILE A 365 0.46 -9.07 2.30
CA ILE A 365 -0.18 -9.05 3.62
C ILE A 365 -1.57 -9.70 3.56
N SER A 366 -2.42 -9.26 2.63
CA SER A 366 -3.81 -9.69 2.47
C SER A 366 -3.94 -11.21 2.27
N ILE A 367 -3.15 -11.77 1.35
CA ILE A 367 -3.16 -13.20 1.05
C ILE A 367 -2.56 -14.00 2.21
N ARG A 368 -1.49 -13.50 2.86
CA ARG A 368 -0.93 -14.14 4.06
C ARG A 368 -1.97 -14.21 5.18
N ASN A 369 -2.67 -13.11 5.46
CA ASN A 369 -3.70 -13.06 6.49
C ASN A 369 -4.84 -14.05 6.21
N PHE A 370 -5.26 -14.19 4.94
CA PHE A 370 -6.28 -15.18 4.55
C PHE A 370 -5.83 -16.62 4.80
N PHE A 371 -4.56 -16.93 4.52
CA PHE A 371 -4.02 -18.28 4.67
C PHE A 371 -3.49 -18.60 6.08
N ASP A 372 -3.58 -17.66 7.01
CA ASP A 372 -3.26 -17.86 8.41
C ASP A 372 -4.47 -18.50 9.13
N SER A 373 -4.29 -19.72 9.64
CA SER A 373 -5.37 -20.49 10.29
C SER A 373 -5.84 -19.94 11.63
N ASP A 374 -5.07 -19.03 12.23
CA ASP A 374 -5.46 -18.35 13.47
C ASP A 374 -6.26 -17.08 13.18
N LEU A 375 -6.03 -16.44 12.02
CA LEU A 375 -6.80 -15.29 11.56
C LEU A 375 -8.05 -15.69 10.75
N ASN A 376 -8.00 -16.82 10.05
CA ASN A 376 -9.09 -17.35 9.25
C ASN A 376 -9.39 -18.81 9.62
N PRO A 377 -10.27 -19.08 10.61
CA PRO A 377 -10.61 -20.44 11.01
C PRO A 377 -11.26 -21.28 9.90
N ALA A 378 -11.84 -20.66 8.86
CA ALA A 378 -12.55 -21.34 7.78
C ALA A 378 -11.62 -22.16 6.85
N ILE A 379 -10.31 -21.92 6.89
CA ILE A 379 -9.31 -22.67 6.11
C ILE A 379 -8.61 -23.75 6.92
N ARG A 380 -8.96 -23.94 8.20
CA ARG A 380 -8.46 -25.08 8.98
C ARG A 380 -8.87 -26.35 8.24
N PRO A 381 -7.92 -27.26 7.92
CA PRO A 381 -8.31 -28.59 7.51
C PRO A 381 -9.22 -29.12 8.60
N GLU A 382 -10.41 -29.60 8.26
CA GLU A 382 -11.18 -30.41 9.20
C GLU A 382 -10.22 -31.50 9.69
N LEU A 383 -9.81 -31.39 10.96
CA LEU A 383 -9.29 -32.53 11.69
C LEU A 383 -10.43 -33.53 11.66
N ARG A 384 -10.48 -34.37 10.61
CA ARG A 384 -11.26 -35.59 10.63
C ARG A 384 -10.76 -36.31 11.86
N SER A 385 -11.59 -36.29 12.90
CA SER A 385 -11.53 -37.21 14.01
C SER A 385 -11.72 -38.60 13.42
N THR A 386 -10.64 -39.15 12.86
CA THR A 386 -10.57 -40.56 12.60
C THR A 386 -10.51 -41.17 13.99
N PRO A 387 -11.49 -42.00 14.41
CA PRO A 387 -11.39 -42.71 15.67
C PRO A 387 -10.07 -43.47 15.62
N GLN A 388 -9.16 -43.13 16.53
CA GLN A 388 -7.89 -43.81 16.67
C GLN A 388 -8.22 -45.28 16.98
N SER A 389 -8.08 -46.16 15.99
CA SER A 389 -8.20 -47.60 16.23
C SER A 389 -7.12 -47.99 17.23
N GLU A 390 -7.48 -48.72 18.27
CA GLU A 390 -6.63 -49.17 19.38
C GLU A 390 -5.49 -50.13 18.98
N ARG A 391 -4.73 -49.85 17.92
CA ARG A 391 -3.67 -50.75 17.42
C ARG A 391 -2.28 -50.15 17.27
N GLU A 392 -2.04 -48.94 17.78
CA GLU A 392 -0.69 -48.36 17.78
C GLU A 392 -0.28 -47.88 19.18
N LYS A 393 -0.50 -48.73 20.20
CA LYS A 393 0.10 -48.59 21.54
C LYS A 393 1.43 -49.33 21.71
N HIS A 394 2.03 -49.84 20.64
CA HIS A 394 3.33 -50.53 20.69
C HIS A 394 4.24 -50.10 19.53
N ALA A 395 4.65 -48.84 19.52
CA ALA A 395 5.83 -48.39 18.76
C ALA A 395 6.28 -47.01 19.27
N GLN A 396 6.42 -46.85 20.58
CA GLN A 396 6.93 -45.62 21.18
C GLN A 396 7.99 -45.96 22.23
N GLU A 397 9.07 -46.59 21.77
CA GLU A 397 10.36 -46.61 22.47
C GLU A 397 11.44 -46.31 21.43
N GLY A 398 12.14 -45.18 21.61
CA GLY A 398 13.40 -44.89 20.94
C GLY A 398 13.34 -43.91 19.76
N ILE A 399 13.09 -42.62 20.03
CA ILE A 399 13.76 -41.53 19.30
C ILE A 399 14.15 -40.46 20.32
N GLU A 400 15.45 -40.32 20.54
CA GLU A 400 16.06 -39.28 21.37
C GLU A 400 15.79 -37.89 20.79
N HIS A 401 15.54 -36.94 21.69
CA HIS A 401 15.44 -35.52 21.40
C HIS A 401 16.76 -34.98 20.86
N PHE A 402 16.75 -34.49 19.62
CA PHE A 402 17.84 -33.68 19.08
C PHE A 402 17.67 -32.25 19.59
N ASP A 403 18.44 -31.92 20.62
CA ASP A 403 18.63 -30.59 21.20
C ASP A 403 19.53 -29.76 20.27
N LEU A 404 19.00 -28.67 19.72
CA LEU A 404 19.80 -27.63 19.09
C LEU A 404 19.87 -26.44 20.04
N GLY A 405 20.63 -26.61 21.11
CA GLY A 405 21.19 -25.50 21.86
C GLY A 405 22.06 -24.66 20.93
N HIS A 406 21.72 -23.38 20.78
CA HIS A 406 22.62 -22.28 21.10
C HIS A 406 21.86 -20.93 21.06
N PRO A 407 22.21 -19.99 21.95
CA PRO A 407 21.53 -18.72 22.13
C PRO A 407 22.01 -17.69 21.09
N VAL A 408 21.10 -16.82 20.64
CA VAL A 408 21.49 -15.58 19.95
C VAL A 408 21.23 -14.42 20.90
N GLU A 409 22.30 -13.94 21.53
CA GLU A 409 22.39 -12.58 22.03
C GLU A 409 22.92 -11.68 20.90
N ARG A 410 22.06 -10.80 20.39
CA ARG A 410 22.23 -9.34 20.26
C ARG A 410 21.15 -8.74 19.38
#